data_AF-A0A1H1I228-F1
#
_entry.id   AF-A0A1H1I228-F1
#
_cell.length_a   1.000
_cell.length_b   1.000
_cell.length_c   1.000
_cell.angle_alpha   90.00
_cell.angle_beta   90.00
_cell.angle_gamma   90.00
#
_symmetry.space_group_name_H-M   'P 1'
#
loop_
_entity.id
_entity.type
_entity.pdbx_description
1 polymer ?
#
loop_
_entity_poly.entity_id
_entity_poly.type
_entity_poly.pdbx_seq_one_letter_code
_entity_poly.pdbx_strand_id
1 'polypeptide(L)'
;MNRLRLFVSTLAVVVVLAMLAPGAVAAEPDDDDLELVVSDDGLVSVTANETAVENATVEVELTDDNASYAGTGTYPTDADGEVDLPEPEEPVEIEVTASTTADSVSTTTTLAADDGVEDLSLDVTQNGDVLVEVTDGNESLEGVTVDVALADGEDSENVSYAGTGSYTTDDNGTVSLAGPDETVDVTFTATVDDESAETTETLQGVGEEEEPENFGQLLQDFKENELTDNETQGLQIASFVVENNPGNAPDHAGPPSHAGPPGSDDGNESTQGPPEHAGPPGDDDDENGQGPPDHAGPGNDGGNGNSGGSSSGNSGGGNGGGPPDHAGP
;
A
#
# COMPACT_ATOMS: atom_id res chain seq x y z
N MET A 1 1.90 -30.00 -17.13
CA MET A 1 0.95 -28.91 -17.42
C MET A 1 1.73 -27.86 -18.16
N ASN A 2 1.49 -27.72 -19.46
CA ASN A 2 2.25 -26.81 -20.32
C ASN A 2 1.88 -25.38 -19.89
N ARG A 3 2.85 -24.65 -19.34
CA ARG A 3 2.64 -23.26 -18.91
C ARG A 3 2.62 -22.40 -20.17
N LEU A 4 1.45 -21.82 -20.44
CA LEU A 4 1.28 -20.75 -21.41
C LEU A 4 1.88 -19.49 -20.77
N ARG A 5 3.17 -19.23 -21.00
CA ARG A 5 3.84 -18.02 -20.51
C ARG A 5 3.37 -16.84 -21.38
N LEU A 6 2.72 -15.86 -20.75
CA LEU A 6 2.25 -14.65 -21.40
C LEU A 6 3.38 -13.61 -21.31
N PHE A 7 4.42 -13.82 -22.11
CA PHE A 7 5.49 -12.86 -22.30
C PHE A 7 4.95 -11.68 -23.12
N VAL A 8 5.17 -10.46 -22.64
CA VAL A 8 5.25 -9.31 -23.54
C VAL A 8 6.68 -9.33 -24.12
N SER A 9 6.99 -10.38 -24.91
CA SER A 9 8.17 -10.40 -25.77
C SER A 9 7.93 -9.41 -26.88
N THR A 10 8.72 -8.35 -26.92
CA THR A 10 8.97 -7.65 -28.18
C THR A 10 9.78 -8.59 -29.08
N LEU A 11 9.08 -9.53 -29.71
CA LEU A 11 9.62 -10.48 -30.68
C LEU A 11 10.26 -9.70 -31.84
N ALA A 12 11.57 -9.50 -31.77
CA ALA A 12 12.35 -8.91 -32.85
C ALA A 12 12.79 -10.03 -33.81
N VAL A 13 11.84 -10.55 -34.60
CA VAL A 13 12.15 -11.55 -35.64
C VAL A 13 12.88 -10.86 -36.80
N VAL A 14 14.18 -11.11 -36.91
CA VAL A 14 15.01 -10.68 -38.05
C VAL A 14 15.04 -11.84 -39.06
N VAL A 15 14.23 -11.73 -40.11
CA VAL A 15 14.27 -12.66 -41.26
C VAL A 15 15.27 -12.15 -42.28
N VAL A 16 16.32 -12.92 -42.57
CA VAL A 16 17.33 -12.59 -43.59
C VAL A 16 17.21 -13.55 -44.77
N LEU A 17 17.04 -13.00 -45.97
CA LEU A 17 17.03 -13.73 -47.25
C LEU A 17 18.43 -13.68 -47.88
N ALA A 18 18.93 -14.82 -48.40
CA ALA A 18 20.28 -14.97 -48.93
C ALA A 18 20.56 -14.17 -50.23
N MET A 19 21.83 -13.83 -50.48
CA MET A 19 22.30 -13.22 -51.74
C MET A 19 23.23 -14.17 -52.51
N LEU A 20 22.80 -14.64 -53.68
CA LEU A 20 23.59 -15.50 -54.58
C LEU A 20 24.80 -14.77 -55.22
N ALA A 21 25.98 -15.39 -55.16
CA ALA A 21 27.15 -15.02 -55.96
C ALA A 21 27.02 -15.53 -57.42
N PRO A 22 27.39 -14.74 -58.47
CA PRO A 22 27.09 -15.09 -59.85
C PRO A 22 28.03 -16.15 -60.46
N GLY A 23 27.49 -17.33 -60.77
CA GLY A 23 28.10 -18.38 -61.60
C GLY A 23 27.08 -18.96 -62.59
N ALA A 24 27.48 -19.24 -63.82
CA ALA A 24 26.61 -19.31 -65.00
C ALA A 24 25.73 -20.57 -65.19
N VAL A 25 24.57 -20.33 -65.84
CA VAL A 25 23.63 -21.16 -66.65
C VAL A 25 22.69 -22.21 -66.02
N ALA A 26 21.40 -21.84 -66.03
CA ALA A 26 20.20 -22.57 -66.49
C ALA A 26 19.69 -23.80 -65.70
N ALA A 27 18.98 -23.51 -64.60
CA ALA A 27 17.57 -23.80 -64.36
C ALA A 27 17.05 -22.60 -63.54
N GLU A 28 15.77 -22.21 -63.63
CA GLU A 28 15.19 -21.39 -62.55
C GLU A 28 15.20 -22.33 -61.33
N PRO A 29 16.04 -22.10 -60.30
CA PRO A 29 15.90 -22.88 -59.09
C PRO A 29 14.55 -22.49 -58.49
N ASP A 30 13.77 -23.47 -58.08
CA ASP A 30 12.83 -23.26 -56.99
C ASP A 30 13.59 -22.46 -55.90
N ASP A 31 13.01 -21.35 -55.41
CA ASP A 31 13.60 -20.49 -54.37
C ASP A 31 13.69 -21.28 -53.03
N ASP A 32 14.42 -22.39 -53.03
CA ASP A 32 14.67 -23.33 -51.93
C ASP A 32 15.81 -22.81 -51.03
N ASP A 33 15.92 -21.49 -50.87
CA ASP A 33 17.00 -20.86 -50.11
C ASP A 33 16.85 -21.17 -48.61
N LEU A 34 17.98 -21.26 -47.90
CA LEU A 34 17.96 -21.40 -46.44
C LEU A 34 17.41 -20.13 -45.77
N GLU A 35 16.47 -20.33 -44.86
CA GLU A 35 15.95 -19.32 -43.96
C GLU A 35 16.44 -19.60 -42.53
N LEU A 36 16.93 -18.54 -41.88
CA LEU A 36 17.49 -18.56 -40.53
C LEU A 36 16.76 -17.54 -39.67
N VAL A 37 16.24 -17.99 -38.54
CA VAL A 37 15.62 -17.17 -37.51
C VAL A 37 16.33 -17.45 -36.19
N VAL A 38 16.69 -16.39 -35.47
CA VAL A 38 17.27 -16.48 -34.14
C VAL A 38 16.44 -15.61 -33.21
N SER A 39 15.93 -16.18 -32.13
CA SER A 39 15.25 -15.44 -31.08
C SER A 39 16.24 -14.87 -30.06
N ASP A 40 15.79 -13.89 -29.30
CA ASP A 40 16.60 -13.24 -28.26
C ASP A 40 16.91 -14.16 -27.07
N ASP A 41 16.14 -15.23 -26.86
CA ASP A 41 16.34 -16.28 -25.85
C ASP A 41 17.21 -17.46 -26.35
N GLY A 42 17.83 -17.34 -27.53
CA GLY A 42 18.83 -18.32 -28.00
C GLY A 42 18.29 -19.51 -28.79
N LEU A 43 17.00 -19.55 -29.15
CA LEU A 43 16.46 -20.55 -30.06
C LEU A 43 16.78 -20.18 -31.52
N VAL A 44 17.48 -21.07 -32.22
CA VAL A 44 17.87 -20.93 -33.63
C VAL A 44 17.08 -21.90 -34.49
N SER A 45 16.30 -21.38 -35.43
CA SER A 45 15.51 -22.15 -36.40
C SER A 45 16.10 -22.07 -37.80
N VAL A 46 16.30 -23.23 -38.44
CA VAL A 46 16.77 -23.33 -39.82
C VAL A 46 15.75 -24.07 -40.66
N THR A 47 15.21 -23.38 -41.67
CA THR A 47 14.24 -23.95 -42.59
C THR A 47 14.66 -23.77 -44.05
N ALA A 48 14.14 -24.63 -44.93
CA ALA A 48 14.19 -24.48 -46.37
C ALA A 48 12.79 -24.78 -46.89
N ASN A 49 12.18 -23.86 -47.65
CA ASN A 49 10.77 -23.97 -48.08
C ASN A 49 9.81 -24.26 -46.94
N GLU A 50 9.90 -23.48 -45.85
CA GLU A 50 9.03 -23.63 -44.69
C GLU A 50 9.13 -25.04 -44.03
N THR A 51 10.18 -25.80 -44.36
CA THR A 51 10.44 -27.14 -43.82
C THR A 51 11.73 -27.13 -43.01
N ALA A 52 11.65 -27.66 -41.79
CA ALA A 52 12.79 -27.87 -40.90
C ALA A 52 13.95 -28.61 -41.59
N VAL A 53 15.17 -28.10 -41.41
CA VAL A 53 16.38 -28.71 -41.94
C VAL A 53 17.15 -29.38 -40.82
N GLU A 54 17.03 -30.70 -40.71
CA GLU A 54 17.80 -31.51 -39.75
C GLU A 54 19.28 -31.60 -40.14
N ASN A 55 20.19 -31.59 -39.16
CA ASN A 55 21.64 -31.68 -39.32
C ASN A 55 22.26 -30.54 -40.17
N ALA A 56 21.60 -29.40 -40.29
CA ALA A 56 22.26 -28.17 -40.73
C ALA A 56 23.33 -27.78 -39.70
N THR A 57 24.43 -27.20 -40.17
CA THR A 57 25.52 -26.74 -39.32
C THR A 57 25.29 -25.29 -38.93
N VAL A 58 25.10 -25.03 -37.64
CA VAL A 58 24.98 -23.70 -37.05
C VAL A 58 26.30 -23.33 -36.40
N GLU A 59 26.96 -22.30 -36.89
CA GLU A 59 28.20 -21.73 -36.35
C GLU A 59 27.87 -20.42 -35.62
N VAL A 60 28.34 -20.27 -34.39
CA VAL A 60 28.07 -19.12 -33.51
C VAL A 60 29.39 -18.45 -33.15
N GLU A 61 29.53 -17.19 -33.56
CA GLU A 61 30.71 -16.36 -33.34
C GLU A 61 30.32 -15.04 -32.64
N LEU A 62 31.29 -14.44 -31.96
CA LEU A 62 31.13 -13.11 -31.37
C LEU A 62 31.44 -12.04 -32.41
N THR A 63 30.67 -10.95 -32.42
CA THR A 63 30.99 -9.78 -33.25
C THR A 63 32.07 -8.90 -32.63
N ASP A 64 32.27 -9.01 -31.29
CA ASP A 64 33.29 -8.30 -30.53
C ASP A 64 34.35 -9.28 -29.97
N ASP A 65 35.61 -9.10 -30.39
CA ASP A 65 36.78 -9.87 -29.91
C ASP A 65 37.02 -9.78 -28.39
N ASN A 66 36.44 -8.77 -27.73
CA ASN A 66 36.64 -8.49 -26.32
C ASN A 66 35.47 -8.99 -25.44
N ALA A 67 34.42 -9.53 -26.05
CA ALA A 67 33.32 -10.20 -25.38
C ALA A 67 33.65 -11.67 -25.11
N SER A 68 32.86 -12.33 -24.25
CA SER A 68 32.97 -13.75 -23.98
C SER A 68 31.57 -14.33 -23.84
N TYR A 69 31.33 -15.46 -24.52
CA TYR A 69 30.06 -16.17 -24.46
C TYR A 69 30.31 -17.69 -24.54
N ALA A 70 29.73 -18.42 -23.59
CA ALA A 70 29.93 -19.86 -23.46
C ALA A 70 29.30 -20.66 -24.61
N GLY A 71 28.28 -20.10 -25.29
CA GLY A 71 27.59 -20.72 -26.41
C GLY A 71 28.30 -20.60 -27.76
N THR A 72 29.49 -20.00 -27.83
CA THR A 72 30.28 -19.99 -29.08
C THR A 72 30.67 -21.40 -29.53
N GLY A 73 30.59 -21.69 -30.83
CA GLY A 73 30.91 -23.01 -31.36
C GLY A 73 30.08 -23.43 -32.56
N THR A 74 29.99 -24.75 -32.78
CA THR A 74 29.27 -25.33 -33.92
C THR A 74 28.30 -26.41 -33.45
N TYR A 75 27.06 -26.32 -33.91
CA TYR A 75 25.94 -27.16 -33.48
C TYR A 75 25.20 -27.73 -34.70
N PRO A 76 24.84 -29.04 -34.68
CA PRO A 76 23.90 -29.57 -35.64
C PRO A 76 22.46 -29.25 -35.21
N THR A 77 21.61 -28.82 -36.15
CA THR A 77 20.16 -28.74 -35.91
C THR A 77 19.55 -30.11 -35.67
N ASP A 78 18.50 -30.15 -34.86
CA ASP A 78 17.75 -31.36 -34.56
C ASP A 78 16.69 -31.69 -35.64
N ALA A 79 15.81 -32.66 -35.35
CA ALA A 79 14.75 -33.10 -36.27
C ALA A 79 13.71 -32.02 -36.60
N ASP A 80 13.58 -31.02 -35.73
CA ASP A 80 12.70 -29.87 -35.91
C ASP A 80 13.44 -28.69 -36.56
N GLY A 81 14.72 -28.86 -36.90
CA GLY A 81 15.53 -27.81 -37.55
C GLY A 81 16.05 -26.78 -36.56
N GLU A 82 16.06 -27.09 -35.26
CA GLU A 82 16.33 -26.14 -34.20
C GLU A 82 17.68 -26.40 -33.50
N VAL A 83 18.26 -25.34 -32.93
CA VAL A 83 19.36 -25.40 -31.97
C VAL A 83 19.01 -24.50 -30.79
N ASP A 84 19.15 -25.04 -29.59
CA ASP A 84 18.99 -24.31 -28.33
C ASP A 84 20.38 -23.85 -27.85
N LEU A 85 20.62 -22.54 -27.87
CA LEU A 85 21.88 -21.94 -27.42
C LEU A 85 21.79 -21.60 -25.93
N PRO A 86 22.89 -21.78 -25.16
CA PRO A 86 22.88 -21.44 -23.74
C PRO A 86 22.64 -19.93 -23.54
N GLU A 87 21.88 -19.55 -22.53
CA GLU A 87 21.66 -18.13 -22.23
C GLU A 87 22.98 -17.47 -21.75
N PRO A 88 23.28 -16.23 -22.16
CA PRO A 88 24.48 -15.50 -21.74
C PRO A 88 24.28 -14.77 -20.39
N GLU A 89 25.33 -14.55 -19.61
CA GLU A 89 25.25 -13.82 -18.32
C GLU A 89 25.01 -12.30 -18.47
N GLU A 90 25.38 -11.74 -19.63
CA GLU A 90 25.13 -10.34 -19.99
C GLU A 90 24.66 -10.30 -21.46
N PRO A 91 23.93 -9.25 -21.88
CA PRO A 91 23.47 -9.15 -23.26
C PRO A 91 24.65 -9.15 -24.22
N VAL A 92 24.66 -10.07 -25.18
CA VAL A 92 25.80 -10.29 -26.09
C VAL A 92 25.37 -10.29 -27.54
N GLU A 93 26.11 -9.57 -28.38
CA GLU A 93 25.92 -9.58 -29.83
C GLU A 93 26.70 -10.74 -30.45
N ILE A 94 25.99 -11.58 -31.21
CA ILE A 94 26.53 -12.76 -31.88
C ILE A 94 26.23 -12.71 -33.38
N GLU A 95 27.10 -13.35 -34.16
CA GLU A 95 26.84 -13.72 -35.54
C GLU A 95 26.54 -15.23 -35.59
N VAL A 96 25.40 -15.59 -36.19
CA VAL A 96 24.97 -16.97 -36.37
C VAL A 96 24.97 -17.28 -37.86
N THR A 97 25.70 -18.31 -38.27
CA THR A 97 25.75 -18.81 -39.64
C THR A 97 25.18 -20.22 -39.71
N ALA A 98 24.08 -20.40 -40.41
CA ALA A 98 23.53 -21.71 -40.74
C ALA A 98 23.99 -22.15 -42.13
N SER A 99 24.42 -23.40 -42.27
CA SER A 99 24.90 -23.94 -43.54
C SER A 99 24.52 -25.40 -43.74
N THR A 100 24.31 -25.74 -45.01
CA THR A 100 24.27 -27.12 -45.50
C THR A 100 25.43 -27.34 -46.46
N THR A 101 25.51 -28.51 -47.09
CA THR A 101 26.48 -28.74 -48.17
C THR A 101 26.24 -27.89 -49.42
N ALA A 102 25.04 -27.34 -49.58
CA ALA A 102 24.61 -26.64 -50.80
C ALA A 102 24.54 -25.12 -50.62
N ASP A 103 24.19 -24.64 -49.42
CA ASP A 103 23.83 -23.25 -49.19
C ASP A 103 24.20 -22.80 -47.76
N SER A 104 24.23 -21.47 -47.55
CA SER A 104 24.53 -20.85 -46.26
C SER A 104 23.84 -19.49 -46.11
N VAL A 105 23.38 -19.19 -44.89
CA VAL A 105 22.77 -17.91 -44.50
C VAL A 105 23.34 -17.48 -43.15
N SER A 106 23.54 -16.18 -42.95
CA SER A 106 23.98 -15.63 -41.67
C SER A 106 23.12 -14.46 -41.21
N THR A 107 23.05 -14.27 -39.90
CA THR A 107 22.38 -13.15 -39.26
C THR A 107 23.10 -12.75 -37.99
N THR A 108 23.05 -11.46 -37.65
CA THR A 108 23.56 -10.92 -36.38
C THR A 108 22.40 -10.61 -35.47
N THR A 109 22.48 -11.02 -34.20
CA THR A 109 21.46 -10.70 -33.20
C THR A 109 22.10 -10.44 -31.84
N THR A 110 21.36 -9.78 -30.96
CA THR A 110 21.73 -9.62 -29.56
C THR A 110 20.91 -10.62 -28.76
N LEU A 111 21.59 -11.56 -28.09
CA LEU A 111 20.94 -12.41 -27.10
C LEU A 111 20.72 -11.61 -25.83
N ALA A 112 19.53 -11.74 -25.25
CA ALA A 112 19.26 -11.22 -23.92
C ALA A 112 20.12 -11.97 -22.90
N ALA A 113 20.49 -11.30 -21.82
CA ALA A 113 21.05 -12.04 -20.69
C ALA A 113 20.02 -13.05 -20.19
N ASP A 114 20.48 -14.16 -19.63
CA ASP A 114 19.74 -14.79 -18.55
C ASP A 114 19.58 -13.68 -17.51
N ASP A 115 18.40 -13.06 -17.48
CA ASP A 115 18.14 -12.01 -16.50
C ASP A 115 18.19 -12.61 -15.09
N GLY A 116 18.35 -13.95 -14.94
CA GLY A 116 18.60 -14.62 -13.67
C GLY A 116 17.47 -14.40 -12.68
N VAL A 117 16.33 -13.85 -13.12
CA VAL A 117 15.21 -13.47 -12.28
C VAL A 117 14.38 -14.71 -11.89
N GLU A 118 15.04 -15.70 -11.34
CA GLU A 118 14.60 -16.19 -10.05
C GLU A 118 15.16 -15.18 -9.00
N ASP A 119 14.70 -13.92 -9.05
CA ASP A 119 15.16 -12.88 -8.11
C ASP A 119 14.74 -13.31 -6.70
N LEU A 120 15.67 -13.23 -5.75
CA LEU A 120 15.31 -13.26 -4.34
C LEU A 120 14.17 -12.26 -4.11
N SER A 121 13.04 -12.77 -3.67
CA SER A 121 11.81 -12.00 -3.45
C SER A 121 11.43 -12.03 -1.99
N LEU A 122 10.92 -10.90 -1.52
CA LEU A 122 10.41 -10.70 -0.18
C LEU A 122 8.94 -10.34 -0.26
N ASP A 123 8.09 -11.15 0.34
CA ASP A 123 6.70 -10.80 0.61
C ASP A 123 6.51 -10.59 2.11
N VAL A 124 5.85 -9.49 2.47
CA VAL A 124 5.58 -9.16 3.87
C VAL A 124 4.08 -8.99 4.02
N THR A 125 3.47 -9.85 4.82
CA THR A 125 2.03 -9.83 5.11
C THR A 125 1.81 -9.57 6.60
N GLN A 126 0.90 -8.66 6.93
CA GLN A 126 0.53 -8.35 8.30
C GLN A 126 -0.94 -8.66 8.58
N ASN A 127 -1.20 -9.68 9.41
CA ASN A 127 -2.54 -10.04 9.89
C ASN A 127 -2.55 -10.13 11.44
N GLY A 128 -2.10 -9.05 12.08
CA GLY A 128 -1.78 -9.02 13.52
C GLY A 128 -0.28 -9.29 13.72
N ASP A 129 0.14 -10.54 13.52
CA ASP A 129 1.55 -10.88 13.37
C ASP A 129 2.05 -10.50 11.96
N VAL A 130 3.35 -10.26 11.85
CA VAL A 130 4.05 -10.00 10.60
C VAL A 130 4.68 -11.30 10.13
N LEU A 131 4.34 -11.71 8.91
CA LEU A 131 4.93 -12.86 8.23
C LEU A 131 5.77 -12.35 7.06
N VAL A 132 7.05 -12.68 7.08
CA VAL A 132 7.99 -12.41 5.99
C VAL A 132 8.24 -13.72 5.27
N GLU A 133 8.01 -13.78 3.97
CA GLU A 133 8.31 -14.92 3.11
C GLU A 133 9.46 -14.55 2.17
N VAL A 134 10.43 -15.46 2.06
CA VAL A 134 11.58 -15.33 1.16
C VAL A 134 11.54 -16.45 0.14
N THR A 135 11.51 -16.07 -1.13
CA THR A 135 11.50 -17.01 -2.25
C THR A 135 12.58 -16.69 -3.27
N ASP A 136 13.11 -17.72 -3.89
CA ASP A 136 13.93 -17.64 -5.10
C ASP A 136 13.06 -18.17 -6.24
N GLY A 137 12.57 -17.25 -7.08
CA GLY A 137 11.55 -17.51 -8.10
C GLY A 137 10.21 -18.02 -7.53
N ASN A 138 10.03 -19.35 -7.44
CA ASN A 138 8.84 -19.99 -6.86
C ASN A 138 9.18 -20.98 -5.74
N GLU A 139 10.44 -21.06 -5.32
CA GLU A 139 10.91 -21.94 -4.26
C GLU A 139 11.13 -21.16 -2.97
N SER A 140 10.54 -21.64 -1.87
CA SER A 140 10.77 -21.06 -0.55
C SER A 140 12.15 -21.46 -0.02
N LEU A 141 12.91 -20.50 0.49
CA LEU A 141 14.30 -20.73 0.91
C LEU A 141 14.45 -20.84 2.44
N GLU A 142 14.83 -22.00 2.95
CA GLU A 142 15.23 -22.21 4.34
C GLU A 142 16.62 -21.63 4.63
N GLY A 143 16.83 -21.07 5.81
CA GLY A 143 18.18 -20.69 6.27
C GLY A 143 18.67 -19.33 5.78
N VAL A 144 17.82 -18.55 5.10
CA VAL A 144 18.16 -17.20 4.60
C VAL A 144 18.18 -16.21 5.76
N THR A 145 19.17 -15.31 5.76
CA THR A 145 19.25 -14.26 6.77
C THR A 145 18.33 -13.11 6.38
N VAL A 146 17.46 -12.69 7.31
CA VAL A 146 16.56 -11.54 7.15
C VAL A 146 16.88 -10.51 8.22
N ASP A 147 17.43 -9.37 7.82
CA ASP A 147 17.68 -8.22 8.68
C ASP A 147 16.47 -7.27 8.65
N VAL A 148 16.04 -6.82 9.83
CA VAL A 148 14.85 -6.01 10.06
C VAL A 148 15.26 -4.74 10.80
N ALA A 149 15.07 -3.59 10.15
CA ALA A 149 15.46 -2.29 10.68
C ALA A 149 14.35 -1.24 10.47
N LEU A 150 14.35 -0.18 11.28
CA LEU A 150 13.46 0.97 11.06
C LEU A 150 13.90 1.73 9.79
N ALA A 151 12.95 2.06 8.92
CA ALA A 151 13.24 2.70 7.63
C ALA A 151 13.84 4.12 7.79
N ASP A 152 13.39 4.88 8.80
CA ASP A 152 13.92 6.22 9.10
C ASP A 152 15.27 6.19 9.84
N GLY A 153 15.84 5.01 10.09
CA GLY A 153 17.06 4.83 10.86
C GLY A 153 16.89 5.10 12.36
N GLU A 154 17.96 4.84 13.12
CA GLU A 154 18.01 4.95 14.59
C GLU A 154 17.81 6.40 15.12
N ASP A 155 17.76 7.41 14.23
CA ASP A 155 17.69 8.83 14.60
C ASP A 155 16.25 9.33 14.87
N SER A 156 15.24 8.49 14.62
CA SER A 156 13.85 8.74 15.03
C SER A 156 13.69 8.43 16.52
N GLU A 157 14.16 9.33 17.40
CA GLU A 157 14.34 9.11 18.86
C GLU A 157 13.09 8.68 19.67
N ASN A 158 11.92 8.53 19.03
CA ASN A 158 10.68 8.10 19.68
C ASN A 158 9.99 6.92 18.98
N VAL A 159 10.58 6.31 17.95
CA VAL A 159 9.98 5.18 17.24
C VAL A 159 10.79 3.93 17.56
N SER A 160 10.14 2.90 18.11
CA SER A 160 10.79 1.64 18.44
C SER A 160 9.92 0.47 18.01
N TYR A 161 10.54 -0.55 17.44
CA TYR A 161 9.85 -1.80 17.10
C TYR A 161 10.63 -2.99 17.65
N ALA A 162 9.98 -3.79 18.50
CA ALA A 162 10.59 -4.95 19.15
C ALA A 162 11.00 -6.06 18.16
N GLY A 163 10.42 -6.09 16.96
CA GLY A 163 10.76 -7.04 15.90
C GLY A 163 12.03 -6.69 15.12
N THR A 164 12.68 -5.56 15.40
CA THR A 164 14.00 -5.24 14.81
C THR A 164 15.07 -6.26 15.20
N GLY A 165 15.99 -6.57 14.28
CA GLY A 165 17.04 -7.57 14.49
C GLY A 165 17.32 -8.41 13.25
N SER A 166 18.07 -9.50 13.44
CA SER A 166 18.46 -10.43 12.38
C SER A 166 17.85 -11.80 12.65
N TYR A 167 17.20 -12.37 11.63
CA TYR A 167 16.45 -13.61 11.71
C TYR A 167 16.88 -14.58 10.62
N THR A 168 16.43 -15.83 10.76
CA THR A 168 16.68 -16.87 9.76
C THR A 168 15.36 -17.51 9.37
N THR A 169 15.13 -17.68 8.07
CA THR A 169 13.92 -18.33 7.57
C THR A 169 13.85 -19.81 7.98
N ASP A 170 12.63 -20.29 8.23
CA ASP A 170 12.35 -21.68 8.56
C ASP A 170 12.27 -22.59 7.31
N ASP A 171 11.94 -23.88 7.49
CA ASP A 171 11.77 -24.87 6.42
C ASP A 171 10.75 -24.45 5.32
N ASN A 172 9.90 -23.44 5.59
CA ASN A 172 8.93 -22.91 4.64
C ASN A 172 9.39 -21.58 4.03
N GLY A 173 10.63 -21.16 4.26
CA GLY A 173 11.14 -19.88 3.79
C GLY A 173 10.53 -18.67 4.50
N THR A 174 10.05 -18.82 5.74
CA THR A 174 9.33 -17.76 6.44
C THR A 174 9.98 -17.31 7.74
N VAL A 175 9.75 -16.05 8.11
CA VAL A 175 10.03 -15.48 9.44
C VAL A 175 8.74 -14.89 10.00
N SER A 176 8.38 -15.29 11.22
CA SER A 176 7.23 -14.74 11.94
C SER A 176 7.69 -13.79 13.04
N LEU A 177 7.22 -12.54 12.97
CA LEU A 177 7.53 -11.47 13.90
C LEU A 177 6.22 -10.97 14.54
N ALA A 178 6.32 -10.50 15.79
CA ALA A 178 5.17 -9.85 16.41
C ALA A 178 4.85 -8.53 15.70
N GLY A 179 3.57 -8.19 15.56
CA GLY A 179 3.17 -6.86 15.10
C GLY A 179 3.68 -5.74 16.01
N PRO A 180 3.85 -4.51 15.50
CA PRO A 180 4.22 -3.37 16.34
C PRO A 180 3.03 -2.91 17.19
N ASP A 181 3.30 -2.20 18.29
CA ASP A 181 2.26 -1.57 19.12
C ASP A 181 1.75 -0.25 18.50
N GLU A 182 2.62 0.44 17.76
CA GLU A 182 2.33 1.69 17.04
C GLU A 182 2.64 1.53 15.54
N THR A 183 2.07 2.38 14.69
CA THR A 183 2.37 2.34 13.26
C THR A 183 3.82 2.76 13.00
N VAL A 184 4.59 1.92 12.30
CA VAL A 184 6.02 2.11 12.04
C VAL A 184 6.40 1.70 10.62
N ASP A 185 7.37 2.39 10.03
CA ASP A 185 7.97 2.01 8.75
C ASP A 185 9.21 1.14 8.98
N VAL A 186 9.21 -0.06 8.39
CA VAL A 186 10.24 -1.08 8.59
C VAL A 186 10.81 -1.54 7.26
N THR A 187 12.14 -1.59 7.17
CA THR A 187 12.89 -2.16 6.05
C THR A 187 13.32 -3.58 6.40
N PHE A 188 13.06 -4.50 5.48
CA PHE A 188 13.43 -5.89 5.52
C PHE A 188 14.45 -6.16 4.43
N THR A 189 15.57 -6.76 4.79
CA THR A 189 16.65 -7.13 3.87
C THR A 189 16.92 -8.62 3.99
N ALA A 190 16.64 -9.39 2.94
CA ALA A 190 17.01 -10.79 2.84
C ALA A 190 18.37 -10.89 2.17
N THR A 191 19.23 -11.78 2.65
CA THR A 191 20.53 -12.06 2.04
C THR A 191 20.79 -13.55 2.04
N VAL A 192 21.06 -14.08 0.84
CA VAL A 192 21.51 -15.45 0.61
C VAL A 192 22.79 -15.39 -0.22
N ASP A 193 23.87 -15.97 0.30
CA ASP A 193 25.21 -15.89 -0.29
C ASP A 193 25.64 -14.45 -0.66
N ASP A 194 25.68 -14.10 -1.95
CA ASP A 194 26.05 -12.78 -2.49
C ASP A 194 24.83 -12.00 -3.06
N GLU A 195 23.63 -12.53 -2.92
CA GLU A 195 22.38 -11.93 -3.41
C GLU A 195 21.56 -11.31 -2.27
N SER A 196 20.93 -10.17 -2.53
CA SER A 196 20.12 -9.47 -1.54
C SER A 196 18.86 -8.87 -2.14
N ALA A 197 17.76 -8.98 -1.39
CA ALA A 197 16.48 -8.36 -1.69
C ALA A 197 16.08 -7.43 -0.55
N GLU A 198 15.44 -6.33 -0.86
CA GLU A 198 14.99 -5.36 0.14
C GLU A 198 13.55 -4.93 -0.14
N THR A 199 12.74 -4.86 0.92
CA THR A 199 11.41 -4.24 0.88
C THR A 199 11.20 -3.35 2.09
N THR A 200 10.39 -2.31 1.94
CA THR A 200 10.03 -1.41 3.05
C THR A 200 8.51 -1.37 3.15
N GLU A 201 7.98 -1.65 4.33
CA GLU A 201 6.54 -1.72 4.60
C GLU A 201 6.15 -0.86 5.80
N THR A 202 4.97 -0.25 5.71
CA THR A 202 4.34 0.45 6.82
C THR A 202 3.51 -0.52 7.65
N LEU A 203 4.09 -1.02 8.74
CA LEU A 203 3.41 -1.94 9.65
C LEU A 203 2.45 -1.17 10.54
N GLN A 204 1.19 -1.62 10.60
CA GLN A 204 0.18 -1.01 11.46
C GLN A 204 0.36 -1.48 12.89
N GLY A 205 0.33 -0.52 13.82
CA GLY A 205 0.26 -0.84 15.24
C GLY A 205 -1.03 -1.58 15.56
N VAL A 206 -0.97 -2.61 16.39
CA VAL A 206 -2.14 -3.03 17.17
C VAL A 206 -2.35 -2.01 18.29
N GLY A 207 -2.59 -0.76 17.90
CA GLY A 207 -2.93 0.28 18.86
C GLY A 207 -4.03 -0.29 19.74
N GLU A 208 -3.85 -0.19 21.06
CA GLU A 208 -4.97 -0.22 21.98
C GLU A 208 -6.03 0.66 21.33
N GLU A 209 -7.21 0.13 21.00
CA GLU A 209 -8.32 0.97 20.51
C GLU A 209 -8.35 2.15 21.46
N GLU A 210 -7.98 3.35 21.00
CA GLU A 210 -7.71 4.50 21.87
C GLU A 210 -8.87 4.60 22.85
N GLU A 211 -8.67 4.10 24.08
CA GLU A 211 -9.77 4.02 25.04
C GLU A 211 -10.20 5.46 25.21
N PRO A 212 -11.44 5.82 24.83
CA PRO A 212 -11.65 7.20 24.43
C PRO A 212 -11.36 8.11 25.61
N GLU A 213 -10.30 8.92 25.50
CA GLU A 213 -9.65 9.55 26.67
C GLU A 213 -10.59 10.52 27.40
N ASN A 214 -11.66 10.93 26.72
CA ASN A 214 -12.69 11.78 27.27
C ASN A 214 -14.09 11.26 26.94
N PHE A 215 -15.03 11.58 27.85
CA PHE A 215 -16.45 11.28 27.73
C PHE A 215 -17.08 11.67 26.38
N GLY A 216 -16.56 12.71 25.73
CA GLY A 216 -17.05 13.16 24.42
C GLY A 216 -16.67 12.22 23.26
N GLN A 217 -15.52 11.54 23.35
CA GLN A 217 -15.13 10.51 22.39
C GLN A 217 -15.87 9.20 22.67
N LEU A 218 -16.02 8.81 23.94
CA LEU A 218 -16.86 7.69 24.39
C LEU A 218 -18.30 7.82 23.84
N LEU A 219 -18.87 9.02 23.89
CA LEU A 219 -20.20 9.28 23.36
C LEU A 219 -20.27 9.26 21.82
N GLN A 220 -19.18 9.58 21.12
CA GLN A 220 -19.14 9.51 19.66
C GLN A 220 -19.04 8.06 19.19
N ASP A 221 -18.16 7.27 19.82
CA ASP A 221 -18.05 5.84 19.56
C ASP A 221 -19.38 5.10 19.80
N PHE A 222 -20.03 5.34 20.93
CA PHE A 222 -21.36 4.81 21.22
C PHE A 222 -22.40 5.16 20.13
N LYS A 223 -22.33 6.38 19.58
CA LYS A 223 -23.24 6.82 18.51
C LYS A 223 -22.98 6.12 17.18
N GLU A 224 -21.73 5.81 16.89
CA GLU A 224 -21.32 5.21 15.62
C GLU A 224 -21.48 3.69 15.62
N ASN A 225 -21.20 3.04 16.76
CA ASN A 225 -21.04 1.58 16.84
C ASN A 225 -22.13 0.86 17.65
N GLU A 226 -22.78 1.52 18.62
CA GLU A 226 -23.70 0.87 19.56
C GLU A 226 -25.17 1.32 19.48
N LEU A 227 -25.49 2.34 18.69
CA LEU A 227 -26.88 2.75 18.49
C LEU A 227 -27.66 1.67 17.72
N THR A 228 -28.78 1.26 18.31
CA THR A 228 -29.72 0.33 17.68
C THR A 228 -31.00 1.04 17.25
N ASP A 229 -31.61 0.58 16.16
CA ASP A 229 -32.90 1.13 15.68
C ASP A 229 -34.12 0.61 16.48
N ASN A 230 -33.91 -0.29 17.44
CA ASN A 230 -34.97 -0.95 18.20
C ASN A 230 -35.52 -0.10 19.36
N GLU A 231 -34.81 0.96 19.74
CA GLU A 231 -35.24 1.90 20.80
C GLU A 231 -35.06 3.34 20.32
N THR A 232 -35.68 4.30 21.01
CA THR A 232 -35.48 5.71 20.63
C THR A 232 -34.04 6.11 20.93
N GLN A 233 -33.32 6.58 19.90
CA GLN A 233 -31.90 6.95 19.98
C GLN A 233 -31.62 7.92 21.15
N GLY A 234 -32.56 8.82 21.45
CA GLY A 234 -32.46 9.76 22.58
C GLY A 234 -32.44 9.08 23.96
N LEU A 235 -33.16 7.96 24.15
CA LEU A 235 -33.14 7.18 25.40
C LEU A 235 -31.86 6.35 25.54
N GLN A 236 -31.35 5.81 24.43
CA GLN A 236 -30.08 5.09 24.41
C GLN A 236 -28.91 6.02 24.76
N ILE A 237 -28.87 7.21 24.14
CA ILE A 237 -27.87 8.24 24.46
C ILE A 237 -28.00 8.72 25.91
N ALA A 238 -29.22 8.97 26.40
CA ALA A 238 -29.42 9.40 27.78
C ALA A 238 -28.99 8.34 28.81
N SER A 239 -29.25 7.07 28.53
CA SER A 239 -28.84 5.96 29.40
C SER A 239 -27.32 5.83 29.43
N PHE A 240 -26.68 5.85 28.26
CA PHE A 240 -25.22 5.87 28.14
C PHE A 240 -24.58 7.04 28.90
N VAL A 241 -25.14 8.24 28.76
CA VAL A 241 -24.64 9.45 29.44
C VAL A 241 -24.77 9.34 30.96
N VAL A 242 -25.84 8.73 31.48
CA VAL A 242 -26.05 8.55 32.92
C VAL A 242 -25.11 7.49 33.49
N GLU A 243 -24.94 6.38 32.80
CA GLU A 243 -24.05 5.27 33.19
C GLU A 243 -22.58 5.73 33.26
N ASN A 244 -22.17 6.59 32.33
CA ASN A 244 -20.77 6.99 32.16
C ASN A 244 -20.45 8.40 32.68
N ASN A 245 -21.37 9.06 33.40
CA ASN A 245 -21.11 10.40 33.96
C ASN A 245 -20.21 10.30 35.22
N PRO A 246 -19.00 10.88 35.21
CA PRO A 246 -18.08 10.83 36.36
C PRO A 246 -18.59 11.61 37.59
N GLY A 247 -19.61 12.45 37.44
CA GLY A 247 -20.28 13.11 38.56
C GLY A 247 -21.46 12.29 39.04
N ASN A 248 -21.37 11.71 40.24
CA ASN A 248 -22.42 11.00 40.97
C ASN A 248 -23.81 11.65 40.79
N ALA A 249 -24.50 11.24 39.73
CA ALA A 249 -25.71 11.91 39.29
C ALA A 249 -26.84 11.53 40.25
N PRO A 250 -27.70 12.48 40.67
CA PRO A 250 -28.83 12.16 41.54
C PRO A 250 -29.71 11.06 40.92
N ASP A 251 -30.44 10.28 41.72
CA ASP A 251 -31.32 9.17 41.27
C ASP A 251 -32.32 9.54 40.15
N HIS A 252 -32.52 10.84 39.90
CA HIS A 252 -33.40 11.42 38.90
C HIS A 252 -32.66 11.94 37.65
N ALA A 253 -31.39 11.61 37.45
CA ALA A 253 -30.61 12.03 36.29
C ALA A 253 -30.93 11.26 34.99
N GLY A 254 -31.82 10.26 35.04
CA GLY A 254 -32.32 9.53 33.88
C GLY A 254 -33.48 10.21 33.15
N PRO A 255 -33.93 9.63 32.03
CA PRO A 255 -35.14 10.08 31.35
C PRO A 255 -36.31 10.13 32.35
N PRO A 256 -37.24 11.09 32.23
CA PRO A 256 -38.32 11.20 33.19
C PRO A 256 -39.12 9.91 33.28
N SER A 257 -39.69 9.58 34.46
CA SER A 257 -40.50 8.37 34.65
C SER A 257 -41.72 8.25 33.72
N HIS A 258 -42.07 9.35 33.03
CA HIS A 258 -43.12 9.46 32.03
C HIS A 258 -42.62 9.37 30.59
N ALA A 259 -41.34 9.03 30.35
CA ALA A 259 -40.79 8.81 29.02
C ALA A 259 -41.47 7.62 28.29
N GLY A 260 -42.22 6.79 29.01
CA GLY A 260 -42.99 5.67 28.48
C GLY A 260 -42.09 4.53 28.00
N PRO A 261 -42.57 3.27 28.04
CA PRO A 261 -41.86 2.18 27.39
C PRO A 261 -41.75 2.44 25.87
N PRO A 262 -40.71 1.93 25.19
CA PRO A 262 -40.59 2.08 23.74
C PRO A 262 -41.87 1.59 23.08
N GLY A 263 -42.51 2.47 22.32
CA GLY A 263 -43.79 2.19 21.69
C GLY A 263 -43.66 0.99 20.76
N SER A 264 -44.29 -0.13 21.11
CA SER A 264 -44.62 -1.14 20.12
C SER A 264 -45.64 -0.50 19.18
N ASP A 265 -45.26 -0.46 17.91
CA ASP A 265 -45.96 0.23 16.83
C ASP A 265 -47.33 -0.41 16.58
N ASP A 266 -48.34 -0.03 17.36
CA ASP A 266 -49.72 -0.44 17.15
C ASP A 266 -50.69 0.64 17.66
N GLY A 267 -51.06 1.54 16.76
CA GLY A 267 -52.35 2.22 16.76
C GLY A 267 -52.49 3.43 17.69
N ASN A 268 -52.53 4.61 17.06
CA ASN A 268 -53.33 5.77 17.42
C ASN A 268 -53.93 5.75 18.84
N GLU A 269 -53.36 6.57 19.75
CA GLU A 269 -54.05 7.63 20.53
C GLU A 269 -52.99 8.50 21.23
N SER A 270 -52.99 9.80 20.92
CA SER A 270 -52.15 10.81 21.56
C SER A 270 -52.60 11.05 23.01
N THR A 271 -52.19 10.21 23.96
CA THR A 271 -52.49 10.44 25.38
C THR A 271 -51.38 11.19 26.11
N GLN A 272 -50.69 12.12 25.44
CA GLN A 272 -49.88 13.11 26.13
C GLN A 272 -50.79 14.28 26.55
N GLY A 273 -51.44 14.12 27.70
CA GLY A 273 -52.16 15.22 28.34
C GLY A 273 -51.18 16.36 28.69
N PRO A 274 -51.66 17.62 28.76
CA PRO A 274 -50.82 18.74 29.19
C PRO A 274 -50.27 18.48 30.60
N PRO A 275 -49.09 19.05 30.95
CA PRO A 275 -48.49 18.88 32.28
C PRO A 275 -49.49 19.23 33.39
N GLU A 276 -49.45 18.50 34.52
CA GLU A 276 -50.36 18.67 35.68
C GLU A 276 -50.37 20.08 36.31
N HIS A 277 -49.52 21.00 35.84
CA HIS A 277 -49.45 22.40 36.25
C HIS A 277 -50.18 23.39 35.33
N ALA A 278 -50.84 22.93 34.27
CA ALA A 278 -51.80 23.76 33.55
C ALA A 278 -53.08 23.88 34.40
N GLY A 279 -53.10 24.89 35.29
CA GLY A 279 -54.30 25.24 36.04
C GLY A 279 -55.50 25.44 35.11
N PRO A 280 -56.73 25.23 35.61
CA PRO A 280 -57.92 25.27 34.76
C PRO A 280 -58.04 26.65 34.08
N PRO A 281 -58.53 26.73 32.84
CA PRO A 281 -58.71 28.00 32.16
C PRO A 281 -59.75 28.81 32.94
N GLY A 282 -59.28 29.86 33.61
CA GLY A 282 -60.15 30.84 34.25
C GLY A 282 -60.73 31.74 33.17
N ASP A 283 -62.05 31.73 33.05
CA ASP A 283 -62.80 32.75 32.36
C ASP A 283 -62.71 34.09 33.11
N ASP A 284 -62.72 35.15 32.32
CA ASP A 284 -62.99 36.57 32.64
C ASP A 284 -61.84 37.45 33.16
N ASP A 285 -61.61 38.49 32.33
CA ASP A 285 -61.56 39.92 32.66
C ASP A 285 -60.92 40.40 33.97
N ASP A 286 -60.07 41.40 33.78
CA ASP A 286 -59.62 42.41 34.74
C ASP A 286 -58.55 42.06 35.78
N GLU A 287 -57.38 42.65 35.47
CA GLU A 287 -56.58 43.48 36.38
C GLU A 287 -55.81 42.82 37.54
N ASN A 288 -54.49 42.92 37.38
CA ASN A 288 -53.45 43.05 38.41
C ASN A 288 -52.99 41.77 39.12
N GLY A 289 -51.77 41.32 38.77
CA GLY A 289 -50.96 40.56 39.73
C GLY A 289 -49.92 39.57 39.22
N GLN A 290 -49.45 39.64 37.98
CA GLN A 290 -48.25 38.89 37.59
C GLN A 290 -47.01 39.68 38.01
N GLY A 291 -46.58 39.47 39.25
CA GLY A 291 -45.26 39.91 39.71
C GLY A 291 -44.16 39.23 38.87
N PRO A 292 -43.07 39.93 38.53
CA PRO A 292 -41.98 39.31 37.79
C PRO A 292 -41.31 38.19 38.62
N PRO A 293 -40.69 37.20 37.97
CA PRO A 293 -39.95 36.14 38.67
C PRO A 293 -38.90 36.71 39.62
N ASP A 294 -38.77 36.10 40.80
CA ASP A 294 -37.93 36.54 41.94
C ASP A 294 -36.41 36.53 41.70
N HIS A 295 -35.93 36.50 40.45
CA HIS A 295 -34.50 36.38 40.13
C HIS A 295 -33.97 37.31 39.03
N ALA A 296 -34.69 38.38 38.68
CA ALA A 296 -34.11 39.47 37.89
C ALA A 296 -33.45 40.52 38.82
N GLY A 297 -32.12 40.50 38.89
CA GLY A 297 -31.34 41.53 39.59
C GLY A 297 -31.64 42.96 39.11
N PRO A 298 -31.35 44.00 39.91
CA PRO A 298 -31.81 45.35 39.61
C PRO A 298 -31.09 45.92 38.38
N GLY A 299 -31.86 46.12 37.30
CA GLY A 299 -31.45 46.86 36.13
C GLY A 299 -31.30 48.35 36.46
N ASN A 300 -30.10 48.89 36.25
CA ASN A 300 -29.86 50.33 36.27
C ASN A 300 -29.81 50.85 34.82
N ASP A 301 -30.92 51.42 34.37
CA ASP A 301 -31.02 52.38 33.28
C ASP A 301 -32.19 53.31 33.63
N GLY A 302 -32.14 54.63 33.63
CA GLY A 302 -31.10 55.62 33.34
C GLY A 302 -31.67 57.00 33.75
N GLY A 303 -30.82 58.00 33.96
CA GLY A 303 -31.26 59.31 34.46
C GLY A 303 -30.25 60.43 34.20
N ASN A 304 -30.33 60.96 32.99
CA ASN A 304 -29.61 62.07 32.35
C ASN A 304 -29.38 63.36 33.19
N GLY A 305 -28.25 64.06 32.97
CA GLY A 305 -28.19 65.53 33.17
C GLY A 305 -26.89 66.22 33.66
N ASN A 306 -25.93 66.42 32.74
CA ASN A 306 -25.14 67.66 32.51
C ASN A 306 -24.40 68.38 33.67
N SER A 307 -23.05 68.50 33.56
CA SER A 307 -22.34 69.79 33.34
C SER A 307 -20.81 69.69 33.55
N GLY A 308 -20.05 69.92 32.47
CA GLY A 308 -18.84 70.77 32.43
C GLY A 308 -17.51 70.28 33.01
N GLY A 309 -16.44 70.36 32.19
CA GLY A 309 -15.09 70.64 32.72
C GLY A 309 -13.89 69.95 32.08
N SER A 310 -13.53 70.36 30.86
CA SER A 310 -12.17 70.67 30.38
C SER A 310 -10.94 69.78 30.65
N SER A 311 -10.32 69.38 29.52
CA SER A 311 -8.87 69.29 29.25
C SER A 311 -8.10 68.15 29.95
N SER A 312 -7.07 67.51 29.40
CA SER A 312 -6.20 67.76 28.25
C SER A 312 -5.48 66.43 27.96
N GLY A 313 -5.10 66.19 26.70
CA GLY A 313 -4.38 64.98 26.31
C GLY A 313 -2.91 64.98 26.72
N ASN A 314 -2.28 63.80 26.69
CA ASN A 314 -0.91 63.66 26.25
C ASN A 314 -0.65 62.23 25.73
N SER A 315 -0.19 62.16 24.49
CA SER A 315 0.27 60.96 23.79
C SER A 315 1.73 60.64 24.14
N GLY A 316 2.12 59.36 24.00
CA GLY A 316 3.45 59.01 23.51
C GLY A 316 4.32 58.10 24.39
N GLY A 317 4.42 56.83 23.98
CA GLY A 317 5.67 56.28 23.42
C GLY A 317 6.73 55.68 24.36
N GLY A 318 6.90 54.34 24.27
CA GLY A 318 8.20 53.74 23.92
C GLY A 318 9.02 53.05 25.03
N ASN A 319 9.62 51.91 24.62
CA ASN A 319 10.66 51.06 25.24
C ASN A 319 10.10 49.84 26.02
N GLY A 320 10.34 48.57 25.68
CA GLY A 320 11.36 47.95 24.84
C GLY A 320 12.48 47.35 25.71
N GLY A 321 12.53 46.01 25.83
CA GLY A 321 13.66 45.28 26.44
C GLY A 321 13.25 43.98 27.14
N GLY A 322 13.63 42.83 26.54
CA GLY A 322 13.35 41.46 26.99
C GLY A 322 14.10 40.98 28.26
N PRO A 323 14.03 39.68 28.55
CA PRO A 323 14.13 39.12 29.91
C PRO A 323 15.57 38.86 30.38
N PRO A 324 15.85 38.82 31.70
CA PRO A 324 17.07 38.22 32.22
C PRO A 324 16.90 36.74 32.53
N ASP A 325 17.70 35.93 31.83
CA ASP A 325 18.12 34.58 32.20
C ASP A 325 18.84 34.57 33.55
N HIS A 326 18.45 33.70 34.47
CA HIS A 326 19.32 33.32 35.60
C HIS A 326 19.33 31.80 35.80
N ALA A 327 20.33 31.19 35.18
CA ALA A 327 20.84 29.86 35.49
C ALA A 327 21.83 29.93 36.66
N GLY A 328 21.69 28.98 37.61
CA GLY A 328 22.72 28.36 38.48
C GLY A 328 23.52 29.25 39.44
N PRO A 329 24.20 28.68 40.45
CA PRO A 329 24.38 27.26 40.78
C PRO A 329 23.40 26.69 41.83
#